data_AF-A0A8S2YYP7-F1
#
_entry.id   AF-A0A8S2YYP7-F1
#
_cell.length_a   1.000
_cell.length_b   1.000
_cell.length_c   1.000
_cell.angle_alpha   90.00
_cell.angle_beta   90.00
_cell.angle_gamma   90.00
#
_symmetry.space_group_name_H-M   'P 1'
#
loop_
_entity.id
_entity.type
_entity.pdbx_description
1 polymer ?
#
loop_
_entity_poly.entity_id
_entity_poly.type
_entity_poly.pdbx_seq_one_letter_code
_entity_poly.pdbx_strand_id
1 'polypeptide(L)'
;MFDKLLKASETLSPSVAKLLQKAGLPVEEKELLKSTNPDNIPVESSYRGPRIDGPITRKTLVDLIEAFQQGQVLHEKYVCVILHQARVILKSLPNFNHIDLSVLRHIHIIGDLHGQLADLLHIFNANGLPSTDNPYIFNGDFVDRGHNSVEVILLLMTSLVLYPSSVFLNRGNHEDIMVTVRYGFQNEVIQKCS
;
A
#
# COMPACT_ATOMS: atom_id res chain seq x y z
N MET A 1 1.89 8.76 -21.82
CA MET A 1 2.63 9.80 -21.06
C MET A 1 3.50 9.21 -19.93
N PHE A 2 3.59 7.89 -19.77
CA PHE A 2 4.37 7.21 -18.72
C PHE A 2 5.72 6.62 -19.19
N ASP A 3 6.03 6.65 -20.50
CA ASP A 3 7.21 6.00 -21.11
C ASP A 3 8.58 6.60 -20.75
N LYS A 4 8.64 7.72 -20.02
CA LYS A 4 9.92 8.37 -19.66
C LYS A 4 10.43 8.05 -18.25
N LEU A 5 9.75 7.21 -17.47
CA LEU A 5 10.08 6.95 -16.07
C LEU A 5 10.78 5.60 -15.80
N LEU A 6 11.18 4.88 -16.85
CA LEU A 6 11.69 3.50 -16.82
C LEU A 6 13.22 3.35 -16.62
N LYS A 7 13.83 4.15 -15.74
CA LYS A 7 15.24 3.94 -15.33
C LYS A 7 15.44 4.08 -13.83
N ALA A 8 15.27 2.97 -13.12
CA ALA A 8 16.05 2.56 -11.94
C ALA A 8 15.43 1.24 -11.42
N SER A 9 16.20 0.16 -11.49
CA SER A 9 15.89 -1.11 -10.85
C SER A 9 16.41 -1.00 -9.41
N GLU A 10 15.52 -0.74 -8.46
CA GLU A 10 15.83 -0.87 -7.04
C GLU A 10 14.92 -1.95 -6.46
N THR A 11 15.49 -3.14 -6.32
CA THR A 11 14.95 -4.24 -5.52
C THR A 11 14.87 -3.83 -4.05
N LEU A 12 13.96 -4.49 -3.31
CA LEU A 12 13.82 -4.45 -1.84
C LEU A 12 15.09 -4.00 -1.10
N SER A 13 14.99 -2.93 -0.31
CA SER A 13 16.14 -2.48 0.45
C SER A 13 16.64 -3.59 1.40
N PRO A 14 17.96 -3.82 1.51
CA PRO A 14 18.56 -4.82 2.39
C PRO A 14 18.09 -4.74 3.86
N SER A 15 17.56 -3.59 4.26
CA SER A 15 17.01 -3.33 5.60
C SER A 15 15.72 -4.11 5.87
N VAL A 16 14.85 -4.32 4.87
CA VAL A 16 13.57 -5.03 5.05
C VAL A 16 13.78 -6.54 5.22
N ALA A 17 14.69 -7.13 4.43
CA ALA A 17 15.07 -8.55 4.56
C ALA A 17 15.69 -8.86 5.94
N LYS A 18 16.42 -7.90 6.51
CA LYS A 18 17.05 -8.02 7.83
C LYS A 18 16.07 -7.82 8.99
N LEU A 19 15.03 -6.99 8.82
CA LEU A 19 13.93 -6.84 9.78
C LEU A 19 13.06 -8.11 9.86
N LEU A 20 12.79 -8.74 8.72
CA LEU A 20 12.06 -10.01 8.60
C LEU A 20 12.70 -11.17 9.39
N GLN A 21 14.03 -11.19 9.48
CA GLN A 21 14.76 -12.31 10.08
C GLN A 21 14.86 -12.21 11.62
N LYS A 22 14.63 -11.04 12.21
CA LYS A 22 15.02 -10.72 13.60
C LYS A 22 13.89 -10.76 14.63
N ALA A 23 12.63 -10.77 14.20
CA ALA A 23 11.47 -10.81 15.10
C ALA A 23 10.72 -12.15 14.95
N GLY A 24 10.73 -12.98 15.99
CA GLY A 24 9.82 -14.11 16.06
C GLY A 24 8.39 -13.59 16.08
N LEU A 25 7.61 -13.84 15.02
CA LEU A 25 6.20 -13.41 14.97
C LEU A 25 5.37 -14.16 16.04
N PRO A 26 4.40 -13.48 16.69
CA PRO A 26 3.43 -14.12 17.58
C PRO A 26 2.72 -15.31 16.91
N VAL A 27 2.18 -16.24 17.69
CA VAL A 27 1.55 -17.46 17.14
C VAL A 27 0.34 -17.11 16.27
N GLU A 28 -0.50 -16.18 16.73
CA GLU A 28 -1.69 -15.72 16.02
C GLU A 28 -1.32 -15.10 14.66
N GLU A 29 -0.17 -14.44 14.61
CA GLU A 29 0.35 -13.85 13.37
C GLU A 29 0.79 -14.93 12.37
N LYS A 30 1.47 -15.98 12.85
CA LYS A 30 1.88 -17.09 11.99
C LYS A 30 0.67 -17.83 11.43
N GLU A 31 -0.35 -18.06 12.24
CA GLU A 31 -1.59 -18.71 11.79
C GLU A 31 -2.35 -17.85 10.78
N LEU A 32 -2.42 -16.52 10.98
CA LEU A 32 -3.02 -15.60 10.02
C LEU A 32 -2.30 -15.63 8.66
N LEU A 33 -0.96 -15.52 8.66
CA LEU A 33 -0.18 -15.52 7.41
C LEU A 33 -0.28 -16.88 6.69
N LYS A 34 -0.40 -17.97 7.45
CA LYS A 34 -0.60 -19.31 6.89
C LYS A 34 -1.99 -19.49 6.29
N SER A 35 -3.04 -19.03 6.97
CA SER A 35 -4.43 -19.16 6.50
C SER A 35 -4.74 -18.26 5.32
N THR A 36 -4.01 -17.16 5.16
CA THR A 36 -4.16 -16.18 4.06
C THR A 36 -3.01 -16.21 3.06
N ASN A 37 -2.31 -17.35 2.93
CA ASN A 37 -1.14 -17.48 2.05
C ASN A 37 -1.51 -17.24 0.56
N PRO A 38 -0.94 -16.22 -0.11
CA PRO A 38 -1.21 -15.93 -1.52
C PRO A 38 -0.90 -17.08 -2.49
N ASP A 39 0.02 -17.98 -2.14
CA ASP A 39 0.38 -19.11 -3.00
C ASP A 39 -0.73 -20.16 -3.09
N ASN A 40 -1.62 -20.21 -2.10
CA ASN A 40 -2.75 -21.13 -2.06
C ASN A 40 -3.99 -20.59 -2.79
N ILE A 41 -3.94 -19.33 -3.25
CA ILE A 41 -5.04 -18.67 -3.94
C ILE A 41 -4.83 -18.86 -5.46
N PRO A 42 -5.68 -19.65 -6.14
CA PRO A 42 -5.60 -19.79 -7.59
C PRO A 42 -5.99 -18.48 -8.26
N VAL A 43 -5.36 -18.17 -9.40
CA VAL A 43 -5.75 -17.04 -10.25
C VAL A 43 -6.36 -17.59 -11.52
N GLU A 44 -7.59 -17.24 -11.83
CA GLU A 44 -8.27 -17.75 -13.02
C GLU A 44 -7.56 -17.29 -14.29
N SER A 45 -7.63 -18.13 -15.32
CA SER A 45 -7.10 -17.81 -16.64
C SER A 45 -7.85 -16.67 -17.34
N SER A 46 -9.02 -16.26 -16.82
CA SER A 46 -9.80 -15.10 -17.26
C SER A 46 -9.32 -13.77 -16.67
N TYR A 47 -8.56 -13.77 -15.57
CA TYR A 47 -8.07 -12.55 -14.94
C TYR A 47 -7.06 -11.83 -15.85
N ARG A 48 -7.31 -10.54 -16.11
CA ARG A 48 -6.53 -9.67 -17.02
C ARG A 48 -5.92 -8.44 -16.33
N GLY A 49 -6.14 -8.28 -15.02
CA GLY A 49 -5.57 -7.17 -14.26
C GLY A 49 -4.08 -7.37 -13.93
N PRO A 50 -3.49 -6.44 -13.16
CA PRO A 50 -2.09 -6.51 -12.75
C PRO A 50 -1.76 -7.80 -12.01
N ARG A 51 -0.55 -8.32 -12.25
CA ARG A 51 0.00 -9.50 -11.59
C ARG A 51 1.28 -9.15 -10.84
N ILE A 52 1.40 -9.66 -9.62
CA ILE A 52 2.56 -9.46 -8.73
C ILE A 52 3.19 -10.83 -8.47
N ASP A 53 3.95 -11.32 -9.45
CA ASP A 53 4.58 -12.66 -9.39
C ASP A 53 6.04 -12.61 -8.85
N GLY A 54 6.45 -11.45 -8.34
CA GLY A 54 7.81 -11.18 -7.85
C GLY A 54 7.84 -10.08 -6.79
N PRO A 55 9.01 -9.51 -6.47
CA PRO A 55 9.10 -8.42 -5.51
C PRO A 55 8.26 -7.23 -5.97
N ILE A 56 7.65 -6.53 -5.02
CA ILE A 56 6.96 -5.27 -5.31
C ILE A 56 8.02 -4.27 -5.78
N THR A 57 7.81 -3.70 -6.97
CA THR A 57 8.72 -2.73 -7.59
C THR A 57 7.96 -1.44 -7.94
N ARG A 58 8.70 -0.40 -8.33
CA ARG A 58 8.08 0.83 -8.84
C ARG A 58 7.16 0.57 -10.03
N LYS A 59 7.48 -0.42 -10.88
CA LYS A 59 6.60 -0.86 -11.97
C LYS A 59 5.27 -1.39 -11.42
N THR A 60 5.30 -2.17 -10.34
CA THR A 60 4.08 -2.64 -9.66
C THR A 60 3.17 -1.47 -9.26
N LEU A 61 3.72 -0.42 -8.65
CA LEU A 61 2.94 0.77 -8.26
C LEU A 61 2.31 1.46 -9.48
N VAL A 62 3.07 1.62 -10.57
CA VAL A 62 2.56 2.25 -11.80
C VAL A 62 1.47 1.39 -12.45
N ASP A 63 1.66 0.08 -12.55
CA ASP A 63 0.68 -0.84 -13.13
C ASP A 63 -0.63 -0.84 -12.32
N LEU A 64 -0.54 -0.76 -10.99
CA LEU A 64 -1.72 -0.62 -10.11
C LEU A 64 -2.44 0.72 -10.33
N ILE A 65 -1.71 1.83 -10.44
CA ILE A 65 -2.30 3.14 -10.74
C ILE A 65 -3.07 3.10 -12.05
N GLU A 66 -2.46 2.58 -13.12
CA GLU A 66 -3.08 2.49 -14.44
C GLU A 66 -4.33 1.60 -14.42
N ALA A 67 -4.27 0.46 -13.73
CA ALA A 67 -5.39 -0.46 -13.57
C ALA A 67 -6.55 0.17 -12.79
N PHE A 68 -6.27 0.82 -11.66
CA PHE A 68 -7.29 1.45 -10.82
C PHE A 68 -7.92 2.67 -11.50
N GLN A 69 -7.16 3.44 -12.28
CA GLN A 69 -7.71 4.50 -13.14
C GLN A 69 -8.72 3.98 -14.16
N GLN A 70 -8.55 2.74 -14.62
CA GLN A 70 -9.46 2.06 -15.55
C GLN A 70 -10.59 1.31 -14.83
N GLY A 71 -10.69 1.40 -13.50
CA GLY A 71 -11.70 0.70 -12.71
C GLY A 71 -11.48 -0.82 -12.62
N GLN A 72 -10.26 -1.30 -12.88
CA GLN A 72 -9.93 -2.70 -12.67
C GLN A 72 -9.79 -3.03 -11.19
N VAL A 73 -10.29 -4.19 -10.79
CA VAL A 73 -10.15 -4.71 -9.43
C VAL A 73 -8.91 -5.61 -9.36
N LEU A 74 -8.08 -5.43 -8.33
CA LEU A 74 -6.91 -6.27 -8.10
C LEU A 74 -7.36 -7.64 -7.55
N HIS A 75 -6.86 -8.72 -8.13
CA HIS A 75 -7.14 -10.07 -7.66
C HIS A 75 -6.74 -10.27 -6.18
N GLU A 76 -7.55 -11.00 -5.41
CA GLU A 76 -7.38 -11.21 -3.97
C GLU A 76 -5.98 -11.77 -3.60
N LYS A 77 -5.43 -12.69 -4.41
CA LYS A 77 -4.04 -13.14 -4.31
C LYS A 77 -3.06 -11.98 -4.15
N TYR A 78 -3.13 -11.01 -5.06
CA TYR A 78 -2.19 -9.89 -5.11
C TYR A 78 -2.49 -8.84 -4.04
N VAL A 79 -3.74 -8.73 -3.60
CA VAL A 79 -4.10 -8.00 -2.37
C VAL A 79 -3.39 -8.60 -1.16
N CYS A 80 -3.46 -9.92 -0.97
CA CYS A 80 -2.77 -10.60 0.14
C CYS A 80 -1.25 -10.40 0.07
N VAL A 81 -0.63 -10.44 -1.11
CA VAL A 81 0.81 -10.16 -1.28
C VAL A 81 1.18 -8.78 -0.74
N ILE A 82 0.44 -7.73 -1.10
CA ILE A 82 0.70 -6.36 -0.66
C ILE A 82 0.49 -6.24 0.86
N LEU A 83 -0.64 -6.75 1.36
CA LEU A 83 -1.00 -6.63 2.78
C LEU A 83 -0.05 -7.39 3.70
N HIS A 84 0.41 -8.58 3.30
CA HIS A 84 1.39 -9.35 4.07
C HIS A 84 2.71 -8.60 4.20
N GLN A 85 3.24 -8.06 3.10
CA GLN A 85 4.49 -7.29 3.12
C GLN A 85 4.36 -6.00 3.93
N ALA A 86 3.28 -5.24 3.73
CA ALA A 86 3.03 -4.01 4.47
C ALA A 86 2.85 -4.28 5.97
N ARG A 87 2.17 -5.36 6.35
CA ARG A 87 1.94 -5.75 7.74
C ARG A 87 3.24 -6.02 8.50
N VAL A 88 4.18 -6.74 7.88
CA VAL A 88 5.51 -6.96 8.47
C VAL A 88 6.19 -5.63 8.73
N ILE A 89 6.22 -4.74 7.74
CA ILE A 89 6.88 -3.43 7.84
C ILE A 89 6.25 -2.63 8.99
N LEU A 90 4.93 -2.44 8.98
CA LEU A 90 4.21 -1.68 10.01
C LEU A 90 4.43 -2.23 11.42
N LYS A 91 4.46 -3.55 11.59
CA LYS A 91 4.73 -4.17 12.90
C LYS A 91 6.17 -3.99 13.38
N SER A 92 7.10 -3.77 12.46
CA SER A 92 8.51 -3.52 12.79
C SER A 92 8.80 -2.06 13.14
N LEU A 93 7.88 -1.15 12.79
CA LEU A 93 8.02 0.29 13.04
C LEU A 93 7.58 0.65 14.48
N PRO A 94 8.19 1.67 15.09
CA PRO A 94 7.71 2.23 16.35
C PRO A 94 6.37 2.97 16.15
N ASN A 95 5.62 3.14 17.24
CA ASN A 95 4.39 3.95 17.23
C ASN A 95 4.65 5.44 16.89
N PHE A 96 5.84 5.93 17.20
CA PHE A 96 6.30 7.29 16.88
C PHE A 96 7.49 7.22 15.94
N ASN A 97 7.32 7.74 14.74
CA ASN A 97 8.38 7.82 13.74
C ASN A 97 9.09 9.17 13.86
N HIS A 98 10.43 9.14 13.87
CA HIS A 98 11.26 10.33 13.82
C HIS A 98 11.80 10.49 12.40
N ILE A 99 11.58 11.67 11.81
CA ILE A 99 12.05 12.00 10.48
C ILE A 99 13.10 13.10 10.62
N ASP A 100 14.32 12.81 10.15
CA ASP A 100 15.38 13.81 10.08
C ASP A 100 15.18 14.68 8.84
N LEU A 101 14.85 15.95 9.04
CA LEU A 101 14.63 16.91 7.96
C LEU A 101 15.93 17.50 7.41
N SER A 102 17.07 17.33 8.09
CA SER A 102 18.34 17.98 7.70
C SER A 102 18.86 17.51 6.33
N VAL A 103 18.49 16.30 5.93
CA VAL A 103 18.84 15.69 4.64
C VAL A 103 17.74 15.82 3.59
N LEU A 104 16.56 16.32 3.96
CA LEU A 104 15.40 16.42 3.07
C LEU A 104 15.26 17.83 2.51
N ARG A 105 14.96 17.92 1.22
CA ARG A 105 14.64 19.21 0.57
C ARG A 105 13.22 19.66 0.87
N HIS A 106 12.29 18.70 0.90
CA HIS A 106 10.88 18.90 1.18
C HIS A 106 10.24 17.58 1.64
N ILE A 107 9.02 17.67 2.16
CA ILE A 107 8.17 16.51 2.49
C ILE A 107 6.72 16.86 2.21
N HIS A 108 5.96 15.92 1.67
CA HIS A 108 4.55 16.10 1.41
C HIS A 108 3.72 15.57 2.58
N ILE A 109 2.87 16.42 3.15
CA ILE A 109 1.93 16.01 4.21
C ILE A 109 0.53 16.06 3.64
N ILE A 110 -0.10 14.90 3.55
CA ILE A 110 -1.42 14.69 2.97
C ILE A 110 -2.39 14.37 4.11
N GLY A 111 -3.51 15.09 4.14
CA GLY A 111 -4.61 14.81 5.07
C GLY A 111 -5.52 13.69 4.57
N ASP A 112 -6.78 13.75 5.00
CA ASP A 112 -7.81 12.75 4.73
C ASP A 112 -8.01 12.53 3.24
N LEU A 113 -8.12 11.26 2.84
CA LEU A 113 -8.38 10.86 1.45
C LEU A 113 -9.77 10.26 1.29
N HIS A 114 -10.33 9.61 2.31
CA HIS A 114 -11.68 9.05 2.31
C HIS A 114 -12.06 8.31 1.01
N GLY A 115 -11.21 7.41 0.54
CA GLY A 115 -11.45 6.63 -0.68
C GLY A 115 -11.57 7.45 -1.97
N GLN A 116 -11.06 8.69 -1.99
CA GLN A 116 -11.04 9.56 -3.17
C GLN A 116 -9.80 9.29 -4.02
N LEU A 117 -9.84 8.21 -4.80
CA LEU A 117 -8.72 7.81 -5.67
C LEU A 117 -8.29 8.91 -6.64
N ALA A 118 -9.24 9.64 -7.24
CA ALA A 118 -8.93 10.71 -8.19
C ALA A 118 -8.04 11.80 -7.57
N ASP A 119 -8.27 12.15 -6.30
CA ASP A 119 -7.51 13.16 -5.58
C ASP A 119 -6.10 12.65 -5.24
N LEU A 120 -5.98 11.39 -4.79
CA LEU A 120 -4.68 10.76 -4.58
C LEU A 120 -3.83 10.77 -5.85
N LEU A 121 -4.44 10.42 -6.99
CA LEU A 121 -3.75 10.42 -8.28
C LEU A 121 -3.41 11.82 -8.76
N HIS A 122 -4.25 12.81 -8.49
CA HIS A 122 -3.94 14.21 -8.75
C HIS A 122 -2.73 14.67 -7.93
N ILE A 123 -2.66 14.31 -6.64
CA ILE A 123 -1.51 14.60 -5.76
C ILE A 123 -0.22 14.00 -6.33
N PHE A 124 -0.26 12.73 -6.74
CA PHE A 124 0.90 12.06 -7.36
C PHE A 124 1.31 12.67 -8.69
N ASN A 125 0.34 13.11 -9.51
CA ASN A 125 0.65 13.75 -10.78
C ASN A 125 1.27 15.14 -10.58
N ALA A 126 0.79 15.92 -9.61
CA ALA A 126 1.27 17.26 -9.33
C ALA A 126 2.65 17.27 -8.64
N ASN A 127 2.89 16.32 -7.73
CA ASN A 127 4.05 16.33 -6.83
C ASN A 127 5.06 15.20 -7.11
N GLY A 128 4.77 14.34 -8.08
CA GLY A 128 5.54 13.12 -8.34
C GLY A 128 5.10 11.94 -7.47
N LEU A 129 5.56 10.74 -7.84
CA LEU A 129 5.31 9.54 -7.04
C LEU A 129 6.21 9.53 -5.79
N PRO A 130 5.80 8.82 -4.72
CA PRO A 130 6.68 8.56 -3.60
C PRO A 130 7.99 7.91 -4.03
N SER A 131 9.08 8.34 -3.42
CA SER A 131 10.43 7.78 -3.61
C SER A 131 11.34 8.17 -2.44
N THR A 132 12.57 7.66 -2.42
CA THR A 132 13.57 8.03 -1.41
C THR A 132 13.82 9.54 -1.35
N ASP A 133 13.82 10.20 -2.52
CA ASP A 133 14.04 11.65 -2.65
C ASP A 133 12.73 12.46 -2.63
N ASN A 134 11.57 11.80 -2.54
CA ASN A 134 10.25 12.43 -2.55
C ASN A 134 9.36 11.81 -1.46
N PRO A 135 9.59 12.16 -0.18
CA PRO A 135 8.89 11.54 0.94
C PRO A 135 7.46 12.07 1.15
N TYR A 136 6.59 11.20 1.67
CA TYR A 136 5.18 11.47 1.96
C TYR A 136 4.79 11.03 3.37
N ILE A 137 3.98 11.85 4.02
CA ILE A 137 3.23 11.52 5.24
C ILE A 137 1.74 11.57 4.88
N PHE A 138 1.04 10.46 5.06
CA PHE A 138 -0.41 10.39 4.95
C PHE A 138 -1.02 10.32 6.35
N ASN A 139 -1.81 11.32 6.71
CA ASN A 139 -2.21 11.58 8.09
C ASN A 139 -3.57 10.99 8.47
N GLY A 140 -3.79 9.71 8.16
CA GLY A 140 -5.00 8.97 8.49
C GLY A 140 -6.18 9.23 7.55
N ASP A 141 -7.29 8.57 7.84
CA ASP A 141 -8.57 8.72 7.15
C ASP A 141 -8.45 8.46 5.63
N PHE A 142 -7.85 7.32 5.31
CA PHE A 142 -7.60 6.87 3.95
C PHE A 142 -8.84 6.28 3.30
N VAL A 143 -9.69 5.66 4.12
CA VAL A 143 -10.84 4.85 3.72
C VAL A 143 -12.17 5.47 4.16
N ASP A 144 -13.26 4.80 3.80
CA ASP A 144 -14.65 5.19 4.03
C ASP A 144 -15.11 6.42 3.24
N ARG A 145 -16.44 6.60 3.15
CA ARG A 145 -17.16 7.69 2.44
C ARG A 145 -17.01 7.68 0.92
N GLY A 146 -15.79 7.50 0.39
CA GLY A 146 -15.53 7.33 -1.03
C GLY A 146 -15.79 5.90 -1.52
N HIS A 147 -15.75 5.73 -2.84
CA HIS A 147 -16.06 4.46 -3.52
C HIS A 147 -14.80 3.68 -3.92
N ASN A 148 -13.61 4.23 -3.66
CA ASN A 148 -12.33 3.66 -4.05
C ASN A 148 -11.37 3.52 -2.87
N SER A 149 -11.90 3.18 -1.69
CA SER A 149 -11.09 3.01 -0.48
C SER A 149 -10.11 1.85 -0.63
N VAL A 150 -10.51 0.76 -1.30
CA VAL A 150 -9.63 -0.40 -1.55
C VAL A 150 -8.45 0.00 -2.43
N GLU A 151 -8.69 0.75 -3.50
CA GLU A 151 -7.63 1.21 -4.40
C GLU A 151 -6.68 2.18 -3.70
N VAL A 152 -7.24 3.14 -2.94
CA VAL A 152 -6.43 4.09 -2.14
C VAL A 152 -5.52 3.35 -1.17
N ILE A 153 -6.07 2.47 -0.31
CA ILE A 153 -5.25 1.79 0.69
C ILE A 153 -4.20 0.88 0.05
N LEU A 154 -4.51 0.22 -1.08
CA LEU A 154 -3.55 -0.63 -1.79
C LEU A 154 -2.39 0.18 -2.39
N LEU A 155 -2.66 1.37 -2.93
CA LEU A 155 -1.60 2.26 -3.44
C LEU A 155 -0.71 2.79 -2.30
N LEU A 156 -1.30 3.14 -1.15
CA LEU A 156 -0.55 3.59 0.04
C LEU A 156 0.31 2.46 0.60
N MET A 157 -0.23 1.25 0.75
CA MET A 157 0.52 0.08 1.24
C MET A 157 1.62 -0.34 0.27
N THR A 158 1.37 -0.29 -1.04
CA THR A 158 2.41 -0.56 -2.05
C THR A 158 3.53 0.47 -1.98
N SER A 159 3.19 1.75 -1.79
CA SER A 159 4.17 2.84 -1.63
C SER A 159 4.99 2.68 -0.36
N LEU A 160 4.36 2.28 0.75
CA LEU A 160 5.04 1.94 2.01
C LEU A 160 6.02 0.78 1.83
N VAL A 161 5.62 -0.29 1.14
CA VAL A 161 6.48 -1.44 0.89
C VAL A 161 7.71 -1.06 0.07
N LEU A 162 7.53 -0.18 -0.93
CA LEU A 162 8.64 0.29 -1.77
C LEU A 162 9.60 1.22 -1.01
N TYR A 163 9.05 2.12 -0.19
CA TYR A 163 9.83 3.18 0.45
C TYR A 163 9.52 3.29 1.95
N PRO A 164 9.84 2.26 2.75
CA PRO A 164 9.48 2.20 4.18
C PRO A 164 10.16 3.28 5.04
N SER A 165 11.17 3.97 4.52
CA SER A 165 11.85 5.09 5.18
C SER A 165 11.44 6.47 4.65
N SER A 166 10.53 6.52 3.68
CA SER A 166 10.11 7.77 3.01
C SER A 166 8.60 7.90 2.87
N VAL A 167 7.83 6.82 3.08
CA VAL A 167 6.37 6.84 3.13
C VAL A 167 5.92 6.49 4.54
N PHE A 168 5.19 7.40 5.16
CA PHE A 168 4.69 7.27 6.53
C PHE A 168 3.17 7.29 6.51
N LEU A 169 2.55 6.30 7.14
CA LEU A 169 1.10 6.19 7.27
C LEU A 169 0.74 6.33 8.75
N ASN A 170 0.10 7.44 9.11
CA ASN A 170 -0.46 7.60 10.45
C ASN A 170 -1.88 7.03 10.49
N ARG A 171 -2.27 6.48 11.64
CA ARG A 171 -3.61 5.95 11.83
C ARG A 171 -4.59 7.09 12.13
N GLY A 172 -5.65 7.22 11.33
CA GLY A 172 -6.81 8.05 11.60
C GLY A 172 -7.89 7.28 12.35
N ASN A 173 -9.03 7.93 12.60
CA ASN A 173 -10.16 7.28 13.28
C ASN A 173 -10.97 6.39 12.33
N HIS A 174 -10.86 6.58 11.02
CA HIS A 174 -11.49 5.71 10.02
C HIS A 174 -10.75 4.39 9.78
N GLU A 175 -9.51 4.25 10.26
CA GLU A 175 -8.79 2.96 10.29
C GLU A 175 -9.13 2.15 11.57
N ASP A 176 -10.40 2.15 11.97
CA ASP A 176 -10.94 1.37 13.08
C ASP A 176 -12.08 0.46 12.63
N ILE A 177 -12.13 -0.76 13.16
CA ILE A 177 -13.11 -1.77 12.76
C ILE A 177 -14.55 -1.29 12.95
N MET A 178 -14.84 -0.55 14.03
CA MET A 178 -16.20 -0.08 14.30
C MET A 178 -16.64 1.00 13.32
N VAL A 179 -15.69 1.78 12.81
CA VAL A 179 -15.94 2.87 11.87
C VAL A 179 -16.08 2.30 10.45
N THR A 180 -15.17 1.43 10.02
CA THR A 180 -15.19 0.80 8.68
C THR A 180 -16.45 -0.04 8.43
N VAL A 181 -17.00 -0.70 9.45
CA VAL A 181 -18.30 -1.41 9.38
C VAL A 181 -19.45 -0.42 9.12
N ARG A 182 -19.40 0.76 9.75
CA ARG A 182 -20.48 1.76 9.69
C ARG A 182 -20.42 2.61 8.42
N TYR A 183 -19.22 2.92 7.92
CA TYR A 183 -19.01 3.94 6.88
C TYR A 183 -18.59 3.40 5.52
N GLY A 184 -18.63 2.08 5.35
CA GLY A 184 -18.73 1.43 4.04
C GLY A 184 -17.49 0.69 3.59
N PHE A 185 -16.31 0.91 4.19
CA PHE A 185 -15.10 0.22 3.76
C PHE A 185 -15.21 -1.30 3.86
N GLN A 186 -15.82 -1.84 4.92
CA GLN A 186 -16.00 -3.29 5.05
C GLN A 186 -16.83 -3.86 3.90
N ASN A 187 -17.91 -3.17 3.51
CA ASN A 187 -18.76 -3.61 2.40
C ASN A 187 -18.01 -3.53 1.07
N GLU A 188 -17.21 -2.49 0.87
CA GLU A 188 -16.37 -2.34 -0.33
C GLU A 188 -15.35 -3.49 -0.44
N VAL A 189 -14.70 -3.87 0.67
CA VAL A 189 -13.79 -5.02 0.71
C VAL A 189 -14.50 -6.32 0.37
N ILE A 190 -15.68 -6.57 0.94
CA ILE A 190 -16.47 -7.77 0.60
C ILE A 190 -16.83 -7.78 -0.88
N GLN A 191 -17.23 -6.65 -1.46
CA GLN A 191 -17.63 -6.61 -2.87
C GLN A 191 -16.45 -6.79 -3.86
N LYS A 192 -15.25 -6.32 -3.50
CA LYS A 192 -14.10 -6.30 -4.41
C LYS A 192 -13.09 -7.43 -4.18
N CYS A 193 -13.09 -8.05 -2.99
CA CYS A 193 -12.05 -8.99 -2.56
C CYS A 193 -12.61 -10.36 -2.13
N SER A 194 -13.84 -10.72 -2.51
CA SER A 194 -14.44 -12.04 -2.25
C SER A 194 -15.04 -12.68 -3.49
#